data_AF-A0A5T4QIZ0-F1
#
_entry.id   AF-A0A5T4QIZ0-F1
#
_cell.length_a   1.000
_cell.length_b   1.000
_cell.length_c   1.000
_cell.angle_alpha   90.00
_cell.angle_beta   90.00
_cell.angle_gamma   90.00
#
_symmetry.space_group_name_H-M   'P 1'
#
loop_
_entity.id
_entity.type
_entity.pdbx_description
1 polymer ?
#
loop_
_entity_poly.entity_id
_entity_poly.type
_entity_poly.pdbx_seq_one_letter_code
_entity_poly.pdbx_strand_id
1 'polypeptide(L)'
;MQRREDAERELKAQYNRQAAYARRYINKWPQATAHEYLTRKGIQAAPGVRVNNKNELVIPFSNRNGAIRSYQRIPVTGGKDARILIDSEKTGNWFALGTPRNGQPVLFAEGYATAASLHEATGLPVLMTVDGGNMIAVAENARQKWTQSPFIFCADNDHAIRVNKGIVSATKAAELTGGSVIFPAFTDAEKAQGLTDFNDLDASRGRAAFQHVINAQLEHIGVSTPNSNTPEMREALVIGNLVFTPVHTEEKTMTPTEYPETSPDTGHSHDQGPSLPSATQQEQPAASSSNIADETQSFTSHATENNGKDERHADNVQAQTESSVV
;
A
#
# COMPACT_ATOMS: atom_id res chain seq x y z
N MET A 1 33.25 8.06 25.98
CA MET A 1 31.95 8.11 26.66
C MET A 1 31.30 9.47 26.44
N GLN A 2 31.92 10.57 26.94
CA GLN A 2 31.45 11.95 26.78
C GLN A 2 31.02 12.35 25.34
N ARG A 3 31.86 12.13 24.33
CA ARG A 3 31.52 12.46 22.92
C ARG A 3 30.26 11.75 22.39
N ARG A 4 29.97 10.53 22.87
CA ARG A 4 28.78 9.77 22.45
C ARG A 4 27.53 10.34 23.12
N GLU A 5 27.62 10.64 24.41
CA GLU A 5 26.54 11.27 25.17
C GLU A 5 26.24 12.68 24.66
N ASP A 6 27.25 13.45 24.28
CA ASP A 6 27.10 14.77 23.67
C ASP A 6 26.37 14.67 22.32
N ALA A 7 26.75 13.71 21.47
CA ALA A 7 26.08 13.46 20.20
C ALA A 7 24.62 13.01 20.37
N GLU A 8 24.34 12.12 21.33
CA GLU A 8 22.98 11.69 21.66
C GLU A 8 22.12 12.85 22.18
N ARG A 9 22.70 13.73 23.01
CA ARG A 9 22.01 14.94 23.50
C ARG A 9 21.71 15.92 22.38
N GLU A 10 22.66 16.18 21.49
CA GLU A 10 22.43 17.08 20.34
C GLU A 10 21.39 16.51 19.38
N LEU A 11 21.46 15.21 19.06
CA LEU A 11 20.47 14.54 18.23
C LEU A 11 19.06 14.64 18.83
N LYS A 12 18.93 14.41 20.14
CA LYS A 12 17.65 14.56 20.86
C LYS A 12 17.15 16.01 20.83
N ALA A 13 18.04 16.99 20.99
CA ALA A 13 17.68 18.40 20.89
C ALA A 13 17.20 18.74 19.47
N GLN A 14 17.90 18.28 18.44
CA GLN A 14 17.49 18.42 17.04
C GLN A 14 16.11 17.81 16.77
N TYR A 15 15.86 16.58 17.20
CA TYR A 15 14.56 15.94 17.06
C TYR A 15 13.44 16.70 17.77
N ASN A 16 13.71 17.28 18.93
CA ASN A 16 12.73 18.12 19.62
C ASN A 16 12.45 19.44 18.89
N ARG A 17 13.48 20.07 18.29
CA ARG A 17 13.30 21.24 17.41
C ARG A 17 12.42 20.88 16.20
N GLN A 18 12.73 19.77 15.52
CA GLN A 18 11.95 19.31 14.36
C GLN A 18 10.53 18.89 14.72
N ALA A 19 10.30 18.25 15.87
CA ALA A 19 8.97 17.91 16.34
C ALA A 19 8.12 19.16 16.62
N ALA A 20 8.71 20.19 17.23
CA ALA A 20 8.03 21.47 17.45
C ALA A 20 7.69 22.18 16.14
N TYR A 21 8.57 22.10 15.13
CA TYR A 21 8.31 22.60 13.79
C TYR A 21 7.19 21.80 13.10
N ALA A 22 7.28 20.47 13.10
CA ALA A 22 6.30 19.56 12.50
C ALA A 22 4.88 19.84 13.02
N ARG A 23 4.73 19.93 14.35
CA ARG A 23 3.44 20.24 14.98
C ARG A 23 2.87 21.58 14.52
N ARG A 24 3.69 22.63 14.47
CA ARG A 24 3.25 23.96 13.99
C ARG A 24 2.86 23.92 12.51
N TYR A 25 3.66 23.25 11.69
CA TYR A 25 3.42 23.13 10.26
C TYR A 25 2.12 22.38 9.96
N ILE A 26 1.88 21.24 10.62
CA ILE A 26 0.67 20.42 10.43
C ILE A 26 -0.58 21.16 10.91
N ASN A 27 -0.53 21.80 12.08
CA ASN A 27 -1.69 22.50 12.65
C ASN A 27 -2.14 23.72 11.83
N LYS A 28 -1.30 24.21 10.91
CA LYS A 28 -1.65 25.31 9.99
C LYS A 28 -2.62 24.86 8.90
N TRP A 29 -2.61 23.58 8.54
CA TRP A 29 -3.27 23.09 7.35
C TRP A 29 -4.60 22.40 7.67
N PRO A 30 -5.63 22.57 6.83
CA PRO A 30 -6.93 21.95 7.04
C PRO A 30 -6.88 20.44 6.81
N GLN A 31 -7.84 19.71 7.39
CA GLN A 31 -8.10 18.30 7.08
C GLN A 31 -8.29 18.14 5.57
N ALA A 32 -7.58 17.19 4.97
CA ALA A 32 -7.85 16.79 3.60
C ALA A 32 -9.20 16.05 3.55
N THR A 33 -10.06 16.44 2.61
CA THR A 33 -11.34 15.78 2.32
C THR A 33 -11.33 15.10 0.95
N ALA A 34 -10.58 15.65 0.00
CA ALA A 34 -10.30 15.10 -1.31
C ALA A 34 -8.91 15.55 -1.77
N HIS A 35 -8.28 14.77 -2.66
CA HIS A 35 -7.01 15.10 -3.31
C HIS A 35 -6.79 14.14 -4.48
N GLU A 36 -6.16 14.60 -5.57
CA GLU A 36 -6.01 13.84 -6.81
C GLU A 36 -5.22 12.54 -6.63
N TYR A 37 -4.19 12.56 -5.77
CA TYR A 37 -3.47 11.34 -5.36
C TYR A 37 -4.41 10.30 -4.73
N LEU A 38 -5.33 10.73 -3.85
CA LEU A 38 -6.26 9.83 -3.15
C LEU A 38 -7.27 9.23 -4.13
N THR A 39 -7.84 10.08 -5.00
CA THR A 39 -8.77 9.64 -6.06
C THR A 39 -8.12 8.61 -6.97
N ARG A 40 -6.90 8.88 -7.45
CA ARG A 40 -6.14 7.96 -8.31
C ARG A 40 -5.82 6.64 -7.60
N LYS A 41 -5.60 6.70 -6.29
CA LYS A 41 -5.32 5.52 -5.46
C LYS A 41 -6.58 4.82 -4.94
N GLY A 42 -7.78 5.35 -5.23
CA GLY A 42 -9.05 4.74 -4.84
C GLY A 42 -9.31 4.73 -3.33
N ILE A 43 -8.75 5.67 -2.59
CA ILE A 43 -8.76 5.70 -1.11
C ILE A 43 -9.22 7.05 -0.57
N GLN A 44 -9.60 7.09 0.70
CA GLN A 44 -10.05 8.29 1.39
C GLN A 44 -8.92 8.96 2.20
N ALA A 45 -9.14 10.23 2.54
CA ALA A 45 -8.30 10.94 3.48
C ALA A 45 -8.63 10.50 4.91
N ALA A 46 -7.68 9.88 5.60
CA ALA A 46 -7.83 9.51 7.00
C ALA A 46 -7.84 10.77 7.90
N PRO A 47 -8.53 10.72 9.06
CA PRO A 47 -8.46 11.79 10.05
C PRO A 47 -7.01 12.15 10.41
N GLY A 48 -6.66 13.43 10.36
CA GLY A 48 -5.32 13.93 10.64
C GLY A 48 -4.45 14.16 9.41
N VAL A 49 -4.80 13.58 8.25
CA VAL A 49 -4.17 13.95 6.97
C VAL A 49 -4.57 15.37 6.61
N ARG A 50 -3.61 16.23 6.32
CA ARG A 50 -3.84 17.64 5.93
C ARG A 50 -3.52 17.87 4.46
N VAL A 51 -3.93 19.01 3.93
CA VAL A 51 -3.51 19.48 2.59
C VAL A 51 -2.89 20.87 2.71
N ASN A 52 -1.68 21.05 2.19
CA ASN A 52 -0.98 22.33 2.24
C ASN A 52 -1.31 23.22 1.02
N ASN A 53 -0.80 24.46 1.04
CA ASN A 53 -0.99 25.42 -0.05
C ASN A 53 -0.26 25.09 -1.37
N LYS A 54 0.52 24.00 -1.42
CA LYS A 54 1.14 23.48 -2.64
C LYS A 54 0.37 22.30 -3.24
N ASN A 55 -0.82 22.02 -2.72
CA ASN A 55 -1.59 20.81 -3.04
C ASN A 55 -0.77 19.53 -2.82
N GLU A 56 -0.11 19.46 -1.67
CA GLU A 56 0.50 18.22 -1.18
C GLU A 56 -0.30 17.77 0.05
N LEU A 57 -0.59 16.46 0.12
CA LEU A 57 -1.02 15.85 1.37
C LEU A 57 0.10 15.95 2.39
N VAL A 58 -0.23 16.21 3.66
CA VAL A 58 0.70 16.23 4.79
C VAL A 58 0.23 15.21 5.81
N ILE A 59 1.00 14.14 5.97
CA ILE A 59 0.68 13.00 6.83
C ILE A 59 1.58 13.07 8.07
N PRO A 60 1.02 13.27 9.28
CA PRO A 60 1.80 13.38 10.51
C PRO A 60 2.33 12.02 10.97
N PHE A 61 3.56 12.00 11.51
CA PHE A 61 4.10 10.82 12.20
C PHE A 61 4.20 11.09 13.69
N SER A 62 3.64 10.20 14.48
CA SER A 62 3.58 10.30 15.93
C SER A 62 4.27 9.13 16.61
N ASN A 63 4.78 9.38 17.82
CA ASN A 63 5.31 8.33 18.67
C ASN A 63 4.19 7.58 19.41
N ARG A 64 4.56 6.55 20.19
CA ARG A 64 3.63 5.76 21.01
C ARG A 64 2.80 6.56 22.03
N ASN A 65 3.22 7.77 22.35
CA ASN A 65 2.52 8.67 23.26
C ASN A 65 1.59 9.65 22.51
N GLY A 66 1.49 9.54 21.18
CA GLY A 66 0.66 10.42 20.35
C GLY A 66 1.28 11.78 20.05
N ALA A 67 2.56 12.00 20.39
CA ALA A 67 3.23 13.25 20.07
C ALA A 67 3.74 13.23 18.63
N ILE A 68 3.39 14.24 17.83
CA ILE A 68 3.90 14.44 16.47
C ILE A 68 5.41 14.67 16.52
N ARG A 69 6.15 13.87 15.76
CA ARG A 69 7.62 13.90 15.67
C ARG A 69 8.15 14.23 14.27
N SER A 70 7.35 13.94 13.23
CA SER A 70 7.70 14.19 11.84
C SER A 70 6.42 14.28 10.99
N TYR A 71 6.58 14.42 9.67
CA TYR A 71 5.53 14.27 8.68
C TYR A 71 6.11 13.85 7.33
N GLN A 72 5.28 13.26 6.47
CA GLN A 72 5.54 13.11 5.05
C GLN A 72 4.61 14.01 4.24
N ARG A 73 5.16 14.59 3.17
CA ARG A 73 4.40 15.30 2.14
C ARG A 73 4.27 14.42 0.92
N ILE A 74 3.07 14.30 0.37
CA ILE A 74 2.78 13.54 -0.85
C ILE A 74 2.15 14.51 -1.87
N PRO A 75 2.87 14.89 -2.94
CA PRO A 75 2.29 15.68 -4.02
C PRO A 75 1.29 14.86 -4.84
N VAL A 76 0.59 15.49 -5.77
CA VAL A 76 -0.34 14.82 -6.72
C VAL A 76 0.30 13.60 -7.42
N THR A 77 1.58 13.70 -7.79
CA THR A 77 2.33 12.60 -8.42
C THR A 77 2.56 11.42 -7.46
N GLY A 78 2.67 11.69 -6.16
CA GLY A 78 2.96 10.72 -5.12
C GLY A 78 4.29 9.98 -5.34
N GLY A 79 4.36 8.74 -4.84
CA GLY A 79 5.48 7.83 -5.09
C GLY A 79 6.84 8.44 -4.75
N LYS A 80 7.77 8.40 -5.72
CA LYS A 80 9.15 8.90 -5.58
C LYS A 80 9.27 10.38 -5.25
N ASP A 81 8.22 11.18 -5.43
CA ASP A 81 8.21 12.62 -5.12
C ASP A 81 7.74 12.92 -3.70
N ALA A 82 7.30 11.91 -2.95
CA ALA A 82 6.98 12.07 -1.54
C ALA A 82 8.25 12.43 -0.75
N ARG A 83 8.13 13.33 0.23
CA ARG A 83 9.27 13.83 1.02
C ARG A 83 8.94 13.83 2.50
N ILE A 84 9.85 13.30 3.30
CA ILE A 84 9.78 13.33 4.76
C ILE A 84 10.41 14.64 5.25
N LEU A 85 9.96 15.17 6.39
CA LEU A 85 10.64 16.26 7.05
C LEU A 85 12.11 15.88 7.34
N ILE A 86 13.03 16.65 6.78
CA ILE A 86 14.48 16.43 6.96
C ILE A 86 14.85 16.55 8.44
N ASP A 87 15.85 15.78 8.87
CA ASP A 87 16.43 15.86 10.21
C ASP A 87 15.48 15.55 11.37
N SER A 88 14.30 15.00 11.06
CA SER A 88 13.27 14.66 12.02
C SER A 88 13.38 13.22 12.52
N GLU A 89 12.74 12.96 13.66
CA GLU A 89 12.64 11.62 14.22
C GLU A 89 11.56 10.84 13.45
N LYS A 90 11.91 10.30 12.26
CA LYS A 90 11.04 9.37 11.53
C LYS A 90 11.03 7.98 12.19
N THR A 91 12.23 7.52 12.57
CA THR A 91 12.46 6.16 13.05
C THR A 91 11.60 5.85 14.27
N GLY A 92 10.84 4.75 14.19
CA GLY A 92 9.95 4.29 15.26
C GLY A 92 8.66 5.08 15.42
N ASN A 93 8.37 6.06 14.54
CA ASN A 93 7.14 6.84 14.52
C ASN A 93 6.28 6.47 13.30
N TRP A 94 4.97 6.61 13.43
CA TRP A 94 3.99 6.14 12.45
C TRP A 94 2.84 7.12 12.26
N PHE A 95 2.08 6.92 11.19
CA PHE A 95 0.72 7.44 11.10
C PHE A 95 -0.28 6.31 11.38
N ALA A 96 -1.36 6.57 12.11
CA ALA A 96 -2.36 5.56 12.44
C ALA A 96 -3.66 5.87 11.70
N LEU A 97 -4.15 4.87 10.97
CA LEU A 97 -5.53 4.82 10.49
C LEU A 97 -6.36 4.01 11.49
N GLY A 98 -7.50 4.55 11.89
CA GLY A 98 -8.28 4.01 13.00
C GLY A 98 -7.59 4.22 14.35
N THR A 99 -8.15 3.61 15.40
CA THR A 99 -7.63 3.72 16.78
C THR A 99 -7.27 2.34 17.31
N PRO A 100 -5.96 1.99 17.39
CA PRO A 100 -5.57 0.70 17.91
C PRO A 100 -5.83 0.55 19.41
N ARG A 101 -6.33 -0.62 19.80
CA ARG A 101 -6.69 -0.98 21.19
C ARG A 101 -5.87 -2.19 21.62
N ASN A 102 -5.36 -2.17 22.85
CA ASN A 102 -4.55 -3.28 23.35
C ASN A 102 -5.38 -4.57 23.37
N GLY A 103 -4.78 -5.68 22.93
CA GLY A 103 -5.44 -6.97 22.79
C GLY A 103 -6.28 -7.12 21.51
N GLN A 104 -6.43 -6.07 20.71
CA GLN A 104 -7.10 -6.13 19.40
C GLN A 104 -6.07 -6.13 18.26
N PRO A 105 -6.39 -6.74 17.10
CA PRO A 105 -5.49 -6.78 15.94
C PRO A 105 -5.03 -5.40 15.49
N VAL A 106 -3.75 -5.29 15.11
CA VAL A 106 -3.15 -4.08 14.52
C VAL A 106 -2.35 -4.47 13.29
N LEU A 107 -2.66 -3.83 12.16
CA LEU A 107 -1.96 -4.03 10.90
C LEU A 107 -0.83 -3.02 10.75
N PHE A 108 0.20 -3.37 9.99
CA PHE A 108 1.34 -2.50 9.68
C PHE A 108 1.58 -2.52 8.18
N ALA A 109 1.71 -1.35 7.55
CA ALA A 109 1.95 -1.23 6.12
C ALA A 109 2.94 -0.09 5.83
N GLU A 110 3.71 -0.15 4.75
CA GLU A 110 4.73 0.86 4.46
C GLU A 110 4.10 2.20 4.03
N GLY A 111 3.42 2.20 2.89
CA GLY A 111 2.85 3.39 2.28
C GLY A 111 1.46 3.78 2.81
N TYR A 112 1.11 5.06 2.66
CA TYR A 112 -0.22 5.56 3.03
C TYR A 112 -1.33 4.87 2.25
N ALA A 113 -1.15 4.68 0.94
CA ALA A 113 -2.19 4.08 0.10
C ALA A 113 -2.48 2.62 0.49
N THR A 114 -1.43 1.83 0.68
CA THR A 114 -1.52 0.46 1.20
C THR A 114 -2.23 0.43 2.55
N ALA A 115 -1.83 1.31 3.47
CA ALA A 115 -2.43 1.39 4.80
C ALA A 115 -3.92 1.80 4.77
N ALA A 116 -4.29 2.72 3.88
CA ALA A 116 -5.67 3.15 3.66
C ALA A 116 -6.54 2.05 3.05
N SER A 117 -6.08 1.40 1.98
CA SER A 117 -6.79 0.26 1.39
C SER A 117 -7.07 -0.83 2.42
N LEU A 118 -6.06 -1.22 3.22
CA LEU A 118 -6.23 -2.22 4.28
C LEU A 118 -7.21 -1.77 5.36
N HIS A 119 -7.13 -0.51 5.81
CA HIS A 119 -8.02 0.03 6.83
C HIS A 119 -9.47 0.05 6.34
N GLU A 120 -9.70 0.56 5.13
CA GLU A 120 -11.04 0.66 4.54
C GLU A 120 -11.65 -0.71 4.25
N ALA A 121 -10.84 -1.68 3.79
CA ALA A 121 -11.31 -3.03 3.51
C ALA A 121 -11.63 -3.83 4.77
N THR A 122 -10.82 -3.71 5.82
CA THR A 122 -10.93 -4.58 7.01
C THR A 122 -11.68 -3.92 8.17
N GLY A 123 -11.65 -2.60 8.27
CA GLY A 123 -12.07 -1.84 9.45
C GLY A 123 -11.08 -1.91 10.62
N LEU A 124 -9.96 -2.63 10.49
CA LEU A 124 -8.94 -2.77 11.51
C LEU A 124 -7.98 -1.56 11.53
N PRO A 125 -7.42 -1.20 12.69
CA PRO A 125 -6.44 -0.13 12.78
C PRO A 125 -5.14 -0.52 12.05
N VAL A 126 -4.59 0.42 11.27
CA VAL A 126 -3.36 0.22 10.49
C VAL A 126 -2.33 1.28 10.84
N LEU A 127 -1.11 0.87 11.13
CA LEU A 127 0.03 1.76 11.32
C LEU A 127 0.81 1.85 10.01
N MET A 128 0.82 3.03 9.40
CA MET A 128 1.70 3.34 8.29
C MET A 128 3.12 3.56 8.80
N THR A 129 4.07 2.77 8.32
CA THR A 129 5.45 2.73 8.76
C THR A 129 6.41 3.49 7.85
N VAL A 130 5.92 4.10 6.76
CA VAL A 130 6.70 4.88 5.78
C VAL A 130 7.56 4.04 4.85
N ASP A 131 8.34 3.12 5.40
CA ASP A 131 9.20 2.18 4.69
C ASP A 131 9.46 0.91 5.54
N GLY A 132 9.95 -0.15 4.90
CA GLY A 132 10.24 -1.42 5.55
C GLY A 132 11.32 -1.31 6.65
N GLY A 133 12.35 -0.49 6.43
CA GLY A 133 13.40 -0.28 7.46
C GLY A 133 12.84 0.30 8.76
N ASN A 134 11.89 1.25 8.65
CA ASN A 134 11.21 1.83 9.79
C ASN A 134 10.15 0.90 10.41
N MET A 135 9.60 -0.05 9.64
CA MET A 135 8.61 -1.03 10.12
C MET A 135 9.09 -1.78 11.36
N ILE A 136 10.37 -2.17 11.38
CA ILE A 136 10.98 -2.88 12.52
C ILE A 136 10.94 -2.02 13.80
N ALA A 137 11.41 -0.77 13.71
CA ALA A 137 11.42 0.14 14.85
C ALA A 137 10.00 0.53 15.30
N VAL A 138 9.06 0.67 14.36
CA VAL A 138 7.64 0.91 14.66
C VAL A 138 7.04 -0.28 15.38
N ALA A 139 7.34 -1.52 14.95
CA ALA A 139 6.87 -2.74 15.59
C ALA A 139 7.29 -2.84 17.05
N GLU A 140 8.58 -2.60 17.34
CA GLU A 140 9.13 -2.62 18.70
C GLU A 140 8.48 -1.54 19.58
N ASN A 141 8.32 -0.33 19.07
CA ASN A 141 7.66 0.76 19.80
C ASN A 141 6.16 0.51 20.00
N ALA A 142 5.48 -0.10 19.02
CA ALA A 142 4.08 -0.47 19.09
C ALA A 142 3.86 -1.57 20.14
N ARG A 143 4.75 -2.58 20.21
CA ARG A 143 4.65 -3.68 21.17
C ARG A 143 4.73 -3.20 22.62
N GLN A 144 5.49 -2.13 22.90
CA GLN A 144 5.52 -1.50 24.23
C GLN A 144 4.17 -0.91 24.67
N LYS A 145 3.29 -0.56 23.71
CA LYS A 145 1.98 0.06 23.99
C LYS A 145 0.83 -0.94 23.91
N TRP A 146 0.85 -1.78 22.88
CA TRP A 146 -0.18 -2.78 22.61
C TRP A 146 0.41 -4.17 22.85
N THR A 147 0.75 -4.44 24.11
CA THR A 147 1.50 -5.62 24.54
C THR A 147 0.83 -6.94 24.20
N GLN A 148 -0.51 -6.98 24.18
CA GLN A 148 -1.31 -8.19 23.94
C GLN A 148 -1.92 -8.26 22.53
N SER A 149 -1.71 -7.23 21.71
CA SER A 149 -2.33 -7.18 20.37
C SER A 149 -1.68 -8.17 19.40
N PRO A 150 -2.49 -8.89 18.60
CA PRO A 150 -2.01 -9.55 17.39
C PRO A 150 -1.45 -8.51 16.42
N PHE A 151 -0.21 -8.67 15.98
CA PHE A 151 0.41 -7.78 15.00
C PHE A 151 0.50 -8.48 13.64
N ILE A 152 0.00 -7.82 12.61
CA ILE A 152 -0.02 -8.32 11.24
C ILE A 152 0.79 -7.36 10.37
N PHE A 153 1.91 -7.82 9.84
CA PHE A 153 2.78 -7.04 8.97
C PHE A 153 2.39 -7.31 7.52
N CYS A 154 1.82 -6.29 6.87
CA CYS A 154 1.38 -6.32 5.49
C CYS A 154 2.54 -5.84 4.60
N ALA A 155 3.29 -6.80 4.05
CA ALA A 155 4.48 -6.54 3.26
C ALA A 155 4.15 -6.23 1.80
N ASP A 156 4.86 -5.27 1.23
CA ASP A 156 4.88 -5.08 -0.23
C ASP A 156 5.63 -6.25 -0.88
N ASN A 157 5.12 -6.73 -2.01
CA ASN A 157 5.62 -7.89 -2.73
C ASN A 157 6.32 -7.50 -4.06
N ASP A 158 7.52 -6.91 -3.95
CA ASP A 158 8.41 -6.65 -5.07
C ASP A 158 9.01 -7.94 -5.65
N HIS A 159 8.19 -8.68 -6.39
CA HIS A 159 8.50 -9.99 -6.97
C HIS A 159 9.55 -9.94 -8.09
N ALA A 160 9.82 -8.76 -8.66
CA ALA A 160 10.83 -8.57 -9.70
C ALA A 160 12.26 -8.43 -9.14
N ILE A 161 12.43 -8.28 -7.82
CA ILE A 161 13.72 -8.02 -7.18
C ILE A 161 14.19 -9.26 -6.42
N ARG A 162 15.47 -9.62 -6.58
CA ARG A 162 16.08 -10.81 -5.93
C ARG A 162 15.94 -10.81 -4.40
N VAL A 163 15.97 -9.63 -3.78
CA VAL A 163 15.77 -9.46 -2.34
C VAL A 163 14.59 -8.52 -2.14
N ASN A 164 13.44 -9.10 -1.78
CA ASN A 164 12.26 -8.34 -1.43
C ASN A 164 12.42 -7.73 -0.03
N LYS A 165 12.81 -6.44 0.01
CA LYS A 165 13.07 -5.72 1.25
C LYS A 165 11.82 -5.58 2.13
N GLY A 166 10.64 -5.44 1.53
CA GLY A 166 9.37 -5.34 2.26
C GLY A 166 9.09 -6.61 3.04
N ILE A 167 9.14 -7.77 2.37
CA ILE A 167 8.98 -9.08 3.01
C ILE A 167 10.05 -9.33 4.07
N VAL A 168 11.32 -9.05 3.78
CA VAL A 168 12.41 -9.23 4.76
C VAL A 168 12.17 -8.40 6.03
N SER A 169 11.77 -7.14 5.87
CA SER A 169 11.53 -6.24 7.00
C SER A 169 10.29 -6.63 7.80
N ALA A 170 9.21 -7.01 7.12
CA ALA A 170 7.99 -7.50 7.75
C ALA A 170 8.21 -8.79 8.53
N THR A 171 8.92 -9.76 7.95
CA THR A 171 9.33 -10.99 8.64
C THR A 171 10.18 -10.68 9.85
N LYS A 172 11.14 -9.77 9.74
CA LYS A 172 11.97 -9.39 10.89
C LYS A 172 11.16 -8.74 12.00
N ALA A 173 10.23 -7.85 11.66
CA ALA A 173 9.34 -7.22 12.61
C ALA A 173 8.40 -8.24 13.29
N ALA A 174 7.88 -9.20 12.53
CA ALA A 174 7.06 -10.30 13.03
C ALA A 174 7.84 -11.18 14.02
N GLU A 175 9.05 -11.61 13.68
CA GLU A 175 9.93 -12.38 14.55
C GLU A 175 10.19 -11.68 15.89
N LEU A 176 10.50 -10.37 15.85
CA LEU A 176 10.84 -9.60 17.05
C LEU A 176 9.63 -9.33 17.96
N THR A 177 8.42 -9.39 17.43
CA THR A 177 7.21 -8.98 18.14
C THR A 177 6.15 -10.07 18.29
N GLY A 178 6.43 -11.29 17.83
CA GLY A 178 5.47 -12.40 17.83
C GLY A 178 4.27 -12.14 16.93
N GLY A 179 4.50 -11.50 15.78
CA GLY A 179 3.46 -11.18 14.78
C GLY A 179 3.38 -12.19 13.63
N SER A 180 2.49 -11.90 12.69
CA SER A 180 2.32 -12.65 11.44
C SER A 180 2.60 -11.74 10.25
N VAL A 181 2.98 -12.32 9.11
CA VAL A 181 3.21 -11.59 7.86
C VAL A 181 2.18 -12.02 6.84
N ILE A 182 1.62 -11.05 6.12
CA ILE A 182 0.83 -11.28 4.91
C ILE A 182 1.40 -10.42 3.77
N PHE A 183 1.18 -10.84 2.54
CA PHE A 183 1.60 -10.11 1.33
C PHE A 183 0.54 -10.27 0.23
N PRO A 184 0.44 -9.34 -0.72
CA PRO A 184 -0.56 -9.42 -1.78
C PRO A 184 -0.30 -10.64 -2.67
N ALA A 185 -1.36 -11.43 -2.88
CA ALA A 185 -1.33 -12.62 -3.72
C ALA A 185 -1.73 -12.27 -5.16
N PHE A 186 -0.74 -11.94 -5.99
CA PHE A 186 -0.93 -11.62 -7.40
C PHE A 186 -0.94 -12.85 -8.31
N THR A 187 -1.79 -12.82 -9.33
CA THR A 187 -1.73 -13.71 -10.49
C THR A 187 -0.50 -13.38 -11.34
N ASP A 188 -0.10 -14.29 -12.24
CA ASP A 188 1.06 -14.04 -13.10
C ASP A 188 0.82 -12.89 -14.10
N ALA A 189 -0.43 -12.67 -14.51
CA ALA A 189 -0.81 -11.51 -15.32
C ALA A 189 -0.65 -10.19 -14.56
N GLU A 190 -1.05 -10.14 -13.28
CA GLU A 190 -0.87 -8.96 -12.42
C GLU A 190 0.60 -8.70 -12.10
N LYS A 191 1.40 -9.76 -11.88
CA LYS A 191 2.86 -9.62 -11.73
C LYS A 191 3.50 -9.06 -13.00
N ALA A 192 3.07 -9.52 -14.18
CA ALA A 192 3.56 -9.00 -15.46
C ALA A 192 3.25 -7.52 -15.68
N GLN A 193 2.21 -6.99 -15.02
CA GLN A 193 1.89 -5.55 -14.99
C GLN A 193 2.72 -4.76 -13.97
N GLY A 194 3.53 -5.44 -13.16
CA GLY A 194 4.39 -4.83 -12.15
C GLY A 194 3.66 -4.44 -10.87
N LEU A 195 2.51 -5.07 -10.55
CA LEU A 195 1.78 -4.81 -9.32
C LEU A 195 2.51 -5.42 -8.12
N THR A 196 2.74 -4.64 -7.07
CA THR A 196 3.57 -5.11 -5.93
C THR A 196 2.93 -4.90 -4.57
N ASP A 197 2.02 -3.94 -4.39
CA ASP A 197 1.44 -3.61 -3.09
C ASP A 197 -0.06 -3.96 -2.95
N PHE A 198 -0.60 -3.91 -1.73
CA PHE A 198 -2.02 -4.20 -1.51
C PHE A 198 -2.97 -3.15 -2.13
N ASN A 199 -2.52 -1.92 -2.35
CA ASN A 199 -3.33 -0.91 -3.02
C ASN A 199 -3.42 -1.16 -4.53
N ASP A 200 -2.36 -1.67 -5.16
CA ASP A 200 -2.39 -2.15 -6.54
C ASP A 200 -3.37 -3.31 -6.69
N LEU A 201 -3.42 -4.22 -5.71
CA LEU A 201 -4.39 -5.32 -5.67
C LEU A 201 -5.84 -4.83 -5.51
N ASP A 202 -6.05 -3.82 -4.65
CA ASP A 202 -7.35 -3.13 -4.49
C ASP A 202 -7.79 -2.47 -5.80
N ALA A 203 -6.87 -1.76 -6.47
CA ALA A 203 -7.13 -1.09 -7.73
C ALA A 203 -7.39 -2.07 -8.89
N SER A 204 -6.63 -3.17 -9.00
CA SER A 204 -6.76 -4.12 -10.11
C SER A 204 -8.02 -4.98 -10.04
N ARG A 205 -8.42 -5.39 -8.82
CA ARG A 205 -9.56 -6.30 -8.61
C ARG A 205 -10.83 -5.60 -8.18
N GLY A 206 -10.74 -4.36 -7.73
CA GLY A 206 -11.83 -3.60 -7.15
C GLY A 206 -12.06 -3.91 -5.67
N ARG A 207 -12.61 -2.91 -4.96
CA ARG A 207 -12.74 -2.91 -3.50
C ARG A 207 -13.42 -4.14 -2.90
N ALA A 208 -14.51 -4.61 -3.51
CA ALA A 208 -15.26 -5.76 -3.00
C ALA A 208 -14.43 -7.06 -3.05
N ALA A 209 -13.74 -7.32 -4.16
CA ALA A 209 -12.89 -8.50 -4.32
C ALA A 209 -11.65 -8.42 -3.42
N PHE A 210 -11.04 -7.25 -3.30
CA PHE A 210 -9.92 -7.02 -2.39
C PHE A 210 -10.32 -7.25 -0.93
N GLN A 211 -11.45 -6.68 -0.51
CA GLN A 211 -12.01 -6.90 0.82
C GLN A 211 -12.23 -8.38 1.11
N HIS A 212 -12.79 -9.14 0.17
CA HIS A 212 -12.95 -10.60 0.31
C HIS A 212 -11.61 -11.30 0.57
N VAL A 213 -10.63 -11.06 -0.29
CA VAL A 213 -9.32 -11.73 -0.23
C VAL A 213 -8.59 -11.41 1.07
N ILE A 214 -8.58 -10.15 1.49
CA ILE A 214 -7.88 -9.76 2.73
C ILE A 214 -8.57 -10.32 3.97
N ASN A 215 -9.90 -10.27 4.02
CA ASN A 215 -10.62 -10.86 5.15
C ASN A 215 -10.37 -12.37 5.23
N ALA A 216 -10.40 -13.10 4.11
CA ALA A 216 -10.07 -14.53 4.09
C ALA A 216 -8.64 -14.83 4.55
N GLN A 217 -7.65 -14.02 4.12
CA GLN A 217 -6.26 -14.18 4.59
C GLN A 217 -6.13 -13.92 6.10
N LEU A 218 -6.81 -12.90 6.62
CA LEU A 218 -6.80 -12.57 8.04
C LEU A 218 -7.51 -13.65 8.88
N GLU A 219 -8.66 -14.14 8.42
CA GLU A 219 -9.39 -15.22 9.09
C GLU A 219 -8.58 -16.52 9.13
N HIS A 220 -7.84 -16.83 8.06
CA HIS A 220 -6.95 -18.00 8.02
C HIS A 220 -5.86 -17.97 9.11
N ILE A 221 -5.40 -16.78 9.50
CA ILE A 221 -4.44 -16.59 10.59
C ILE A 221 -5.13 -16.27 11.94
N GLY A 222 -6.45 -16.47 12.04
CA GLY A 222 -7.21 -16.31 13.27
C GLY A 222 -7.59 -14.87 13.63
N VAL A 223 -7.55 -13.95 12.67
CA VAL A 223 -7.87 -12.53 12.86
C VAL A 223 -9.26 -12.23 12.28
N SER A 224 -10.21 -11.92 13.16
CA SER A 224 -11.54 -11.45 12.75
C SER A 224 -11.48 -9.97 12.33
N THR A 225 -12.25 -9.61 11.32
CA THR A 225 -12.33 -8.24 10.80
C THR A 225 -13.73 -7.66 10.98
N PRO A 226 -13.87 -6.37 11.33
CA PRO A 226 -15.18 -5.73 11.41
C PRO A 226 -16.00 -5.76 10.11
N ASN A 227 -15.34 -5.77 8.95
CA ASN A 227 -15.97 -5.63 7.65
C ASN A 227 -16.19 -6.99 6.92
N SER A 228 -16.09 -8.14 7.59
CA SER A 228 -16.21 -9.47 6.96
C SER A 228 -17.63 -9.91 6.56
N ASN A 229 -18.69 -9.19 6.96
CA ASN A 229 -20.08 -9.66 6.78
C ASN A 229 -20.95 -8.73 5.94
N THR A 230 -20.96 -8.92 4.62
CA THR A 230 -22.16 -8.67 3.81
C THR A 230 -22.69 -10.02 3.27
N PRO A 231 -24.01 -10.32 3.38
CA PRO A 231 -24.60 -11.58 2.92
C PRO A 231 -24.29 -11.91 1.45
N GLU A 232 -24.10 -10.89 0.61
CA GLU A 232 -23.77 -11.01 -0.81
C GLU A 232 -22.41 -11.70 -1.08
N MET A 233 -21.48 -11.69 -0.11
CA MET A 233 -20.15 -12.30 -0.27
C MET A 233 -20.13 -13.82 -0.03
N ARG A 234 -21.21 -14.41 0.48
CA ARG A 234 -21.32 -15.86 0.65
C ARG A 234 -21.70 -16.58 -0.64
N GLU A 235 -22.28 -15.88 -1.62
CA GLU A 235 -22.85 -16.49 -2.83
C GLU A 235 -21.98 -16.35 -4.10
N ALA A 236 -20.88 -15.61 -4.07
CA ALA A 236 -20.07 -15.38 -5.27
C ALA A 236 -18.56 -15.48 -5.00
N LEU A 237 -17.75 -16.33 -5.64
CA LEU A 237 -17.96 -17.45 -6.54
C LEU A 237 -16.59 -18.18 -6.60
N VAL A 238 -16.64 -19.50 -6.77
CA VAL A 238 -15.56 -20.37 -7.24
C VAL A 238 -14.80 -19.72 -8.40
N ILE A 239 -13.49 -19.49 -8.25
CA ILE A 239 -12.58 -19.12 -9.35
C ILE A 239 -11.49 -20.19 -9.47
N GLY A 240 -11.73 -21.17 -10.34
CA GLY A 240 -10.73 -22.15 -10.76
C GLY A 240 -10.39 -23.26 -9.74
N ASN A 241 -9.16 -23.79 -9.83
CA ASN A 241 -8.75 -25.05 -9.21
C ASN A 241 -8.56 -25.05 -7.67
N LEU A 242 -9.09 -24.05 -6.94
CA LEU A 242 -9.01 -24.02 -5.49
C LEU A 242 -10.41 -24.00 -4.89
N VAL A 243 -10.85 -25.18 -4.45
CA VAL A 243 -12.09 -25.44 -3.72
C VAL A 243 -11.74 -25.67 -2.25
N PHE A 244 -12.44 -25.00 -1.33
CA PHE A 244 -12.50 -25.45 0.06
C PHE A 244 -13.95 -25.44 0.55
N THR A 245 -14.48 -26.65 0.78
CA THR A 245 -15.80 -26.91 1.37
C THR A 245 -15.60 -27.74 2.63
N PRO A 246 -16.07 -27.31 3.81
CA PRO A 246 -16.36 -28.23 4.91
C PRO A 246 -17.80 -28.75 4.76
N VAL A 247 -17.91 -30.08 4.77
CA VAL A 247 -19.15 -30.85 4.77
C VAL A 247 -19.86 -30.71 6.11
N HIS A 248 -21.16 -30.40 6.09
CA HIS A 248 -22.08 -30.98 7.06
C HIS A 248 -23.36 -31.45 6.35
N THR A 249 -23.50 -32.77 6.36
CA THR A 249 -24.71 -33.56 6.12
C THR A 249 -25.83 -33.12 7.04
N GLU A 250 -26.97 -32.75 6.47
CA GLU A 250 -28.26 -32.99 7.12
C GLU A 250 -29.26 -33.58 6.13
N GLU A 251 -30.08 -34.46 6.69
CA GLU A 251 -30.74 -35.57 6.07
C GLU A 251 -31.91 -35.18 5.15
N LYS A 252 -32.03 -35.97 4.09
CA LYS A 252 -33.17 -35.98 3.17
C LYS A 252 -34.40 -36.56 3.88
N THR A 253 -35.39 -35.74 4.18
CA THR A 253 -36.75 -36.23 4.42
C THR A 253 -37.59 -35.97 3.16
N MET A 254 -37.85 -37.02 2.38
CA MET A 254 -38.87 -37.02 1.33
C MET A 254 -40.20 -37.48 1.93
N THR A 255 -41.28 -36.82 1.50
CA THR A 255 -42.65 -37.35 1.61
C THR A 255 -43.33 -37.31 0.23
N PRO A 256 -44.25 -38.25 -0.07
CA PRO A 256 -44.49 -38.72 -1.42
C PRO A 256 -45.80 -38.20 -2.06
N THR A 257 -45.75 -38.07 -3.40
CA THR A 257 -46.82 -38.22 -4.43
C THR A 257 -48.15 -37.46 -4.32
N GLU A 258 -48.54 -36.79 -5.41
CA GLU A 258 -49.77 -37.09 -6.17
C GLU A 258 -49.86 -36.30 -7.49
N TYR A 259 -50.07 -37.01 -8.61
CA TYR A 259 -50.64 -36.47 -9.85
C TYR A 259 -52.17 -36.57 -9.76
N PRO A 260 -52.93 -35.73 -10.48
CA PRO A 260 -53.71 -36.31 -11.57
C PRO A 260 -53.85 -35.45 -12.84
N GLU A 261 -54.01 -36.14 -13.97
CA GLU A 261 -54.45 -35.62 -15.27
C GLU A 261 -55.93 -35.20 -15.25
N THR A 262 -56.30 -34.17 -16.03
CA THR A 262 -57.25 -34.22 -17.20
C THR A 262 -57.83 -32.84 -17.57
N SER A 263 -57.78 -32.55 -18.88
CA SER A 263 -58.47 -31.50 -19.68
C SER A 263 -60.03 -31.61 -19.60
N PRO A 264 -60.90 -30.71 -20.16
CA PRO A 264 -60.71 -29.97 -21.43
C PRO A 264 -61.45 -28.62 -21.71
N ASP A 265 -61.03 -28.02 -22.84
CA ASP A 265 -61.81 -27.41 -23.94
C ASP A 265 -62.05 -25.88 -24.10
N THR A 266 -61.97 -25.48 -25.39
CA THR A 266 -62.40 -24.27 -26.13
C THR A 266 -61.51 -23.02 -26.05
N GLY A 267 -61.13 -22.33 -27.13
CA GLY A 267 -61.41 -22.42 -28.57
C GLY A 267 -60.75 -21.22 -29.31
N HIS A 268 -60.80 -21.26 -30.65
CA HIS A 268 -60.38 -20.26 -31.67
C HIS A 268 -58.88 -20.18 -31.98
N SER A 269 -58.30 -20.51 -33.15
CA SER A 269 -58.63 -20.54 -34.60
C SER A 269 -57.83 -19.47 -35.38
N HIS A 270 -57.18 -19.91 -36.47
CA HIS A 270 -56.60 -19.17 -37.62
C HIS A 270 -55.25 -18.46 -37.43
N ASP A 271 -54.28 -18.47 -38.36
CA ASP A 271 -54.12 -19.19 -39.65
C ASP A 271 -52.64 -19.12 -40.10
N GLN A 272 -52.28 -20.10 -40.93
CA GLN A 272 -51.16 -20.33 -41.86
C GLN A 272 -49.85 -19.48 -41.88
N GLY A 273 -48.71 -20.18 -41.99
CA GLY A 273 -47.47 -19.69 -42.62
C GLY A 273 -47.56 -19.64 -44.17
N PRO A 274 -46.50 -19.24 -44.92
CA PRO A 274 -45.31 -20.10 -45.05
C PRO A 274 -43.93 -19.40 -45.27
N SER A 275 -42.87 -20.16 -44.98
CA SER A 275 -41.55 -20.34 -45.65
C SER A 275 -40.75 -19.19 -46.33
N LEU A 276 -39.50 -19.07 -45.85
CA LEU A 276 -38.17 -18.71 -46.45
C LEU A 276 -38.03 -18.58 -48.00
N PRO A 277 -37.07 -17.74 -48.49
CA PRO A 277 -35.74 -18.27 -48.82
C PRO A 277 -34.51 -17.35 -48.58
N SER A 278 -33.35 -18.00 -48.71
CA SER A 278 -31.95 -17.59 -48.54
C SER A 278 -31.38 -16.59 -49.57
N ALA A 279 -30.31 -15.89 -49.20
CA ALA A 279 -29.14 -15.48 -50.02
C ALA A 279 -28.18 -14.62 -49.15
N THR A 280 -26.87 -14.46 -49.31
CA THR A 280 -25.72 -15.14 -49.93
C THR A 280 -24.48 -14.36 -49.43
N GLN A 281 -23.31 -15.01 -49.52
CA GLN A 281 -21.94 -14.66 -49.14
C GLN A 281 -21.32 -13.36 -49.71
N GLN A 282 -20.06 -13.13 -49.26
CA GLN A 282 -18.93 -12.35 -49.83
C GLN A 282 -18.76 -10.92 -49.27
N GLU A 283 -17.57 -10.40 -48.95
CA GLU A 283 -16.18 -10.82 -49.20
C GLU A 283 -15.23 -9.99 -48.29
N GLN A 284 -14.16 -10.61 -47.80
CA GLN A 284 -12.88 -9.95 -47.52
C GLN A 284 -12.18 -9.63 -48.85
N PRO A 285 -11.23 -8.68 -48.89
CA PRO A 285 -9.88 -9.15 -49.17
C PRO A 285 -8.76 -8.52 -48.34
N ALA A 286 -7.72 -9.35 -48.22
CA ALA A 286 -6.40 -9.17 -47.64
C ALA A 286 -5.52 -8.17 -48.43
N ALA A 287 -4.66 -7.42 -47.74
CA ALA A 287 -3.20 -7.58 -47.66
C ALA A 287 -2.37 -6.99 -48.81
N SER A 288 -1.35 -6.22 -48.44
CA SER A 288 -0.09 -6.15 -49.19
C SER A 288 1.08 -5.92 -48.25
N SER A 289 2.03 -6.82 -48.37
CA SER A 289 3.35 -6.87 -47.75
C SER A 289 4.39 -6.20 -48.64
N SER A 290 5.41 -5.58 -48.05
CA SER A 290 6.76 -5.55 -48.62
C SER A 290 7.82 -5.30 -47.55
N ASN A 291 8.81 -6.19 -47.55
CA ASN A 291 10.06 -6.18 -46.78
C ASN A 291 11.03 -5.08 -47.28
N ILE A 292 12.02 -4.68 -46.47
CA ILE A 292 13.47 -4.91 -46.70
C ILE A 292 14.37 -4.13 -45.69
N ALA A 293 15.41 -4.85 -45.24
CA ALA A 293 16.75 -4.45 -44.75
C ALA A 293 16.96 -3.65 -43.43
N ASP A 294 17.50 -4.39 -42.44
CA ASP A 294 18.90 -4.35 -41.98
C ASP A 294 19.64 -2.98 -41.96
N GLU A 295 19.96 -2.49 -40.75
CA GLU A 295 21.24 -1.84 -40.48
C GLU A 295 21.53 -1.78 -38.97
N THR A 296 22.63 -2.43 -38.58
CA THR A 296 23.30 -2.36 -37.29
C THR A 296 23.97 -1.00 -37.08
N GLN A 297 23.72 -0.31 -35.96
CA GLN A 297 24.68 0.67 -35.42
C GLN A 297 24.77 0.64 -33.89
N SER A 298 25.98 0.34 -33.44
CA SER A 298 26.51 0.47 -32.09
C SER A 298 26.62 1.93 -31.67
N PHE A 299 26.16 2.26 -30.46
CA PHE A 299 26.56 3.49 -29.77
C PHE A 299 27.31 3.15 -28.48
N THR A 300 28.64 3.21 -28.58
CA THR A 300 29.55 3.47 -27.45
C THR A 300 29.72 4.97 -27.31
N SER A 301 29.38 5.55 -26.16
CA SER A 301 29.76 6.93 -25.81
C SER A 301 30.75 6.92 -24.65
N HIS A 302 31.93 7.46 -24.96
CA HIS A 302 33.10 7.66 -24.12
C HIS A 302 32.83 8.42 -22.81
N ALA A 303 33.47 7.92 -21.75
CA ALA A 303 33.84 8.71 -20.58
C ALA A 303 34.92 9.73 -20.98
N THR A 304 34.76 10.97 -20.54
CA THR A 304 35.82 11.98 -20.53
C THR A 304 36.14 12.33 -19.09
N GLU A 305 37.34 11.90 -18.67
CA GLU A 305 38.05 12.43 -17.51
C GLU A 305 38.36 13.90 -17.75
N ASN A 306 38.18 14.74 -16.73
CA ASN A 306 38.80 16.07 -16.72
C ASN A 306 39.66 16.18 -15.46
N ASN A 307 40.96 16.04 -15.67
CA ASN A 307 42.01 16.19 -14.69
C ASN A 307 42.69 17.53 -14.99
N GLY A 308 42.41 18.54 -14.17
CA GLY A 308 43.03 19.86 -14.25
C GLY A 308 43.75 20.18 -12.94
N LYS A 309 45.03 19.81 -12.86
CA LYS A 309 46.00 20.44 -11.95
C LYS A 309 46.50 21.70 -12.64
N ASP A 310 46.54 22.81 -11.92
CA ASP A 310 47.67 23.72 -12.04
C ASP A 310 47.98 24.43 -10.72
N GLU A 311 49.27 24.63 -10.53
CA GLU A 311 50.00 24.84 -9.28
C GLU A 311 50.50 26.30 -9.16
N ARG A 312 50.63 26.78 -7.90
CA ARG A 312 51.58 27.82 -7.40
C ARG A 312 51.25 29.30 -7.75
N HIS A 313 51.38 30.31 -6.87
CA HIS A 313 52.40 30.59 -5.87
C HIS A 313 51.92 31.49 -4.70
N ALA A 314 52.37 31.13 -3.49
CA ALA A 314 53.07 31.87 -2.41
C ALA A 314 52.78 33.35 -2.03
N ASP A 315 52.55 33.49 -0.72
CA ASP A 315 53.21 34.38 0.26
C ASP A 315 52.68 35.78 0.64
N ASN A 316 52.48 35.87 1.97
CA ASN A 316 52.88 36.94 2.89
C ASN A 316 51.83 38.00 3.32
N VAL A 317 51.29 37.87 4.55
CA VAL A 317 51.01 39.02 5.43
C VAL A 317 51.30 38.65 6.90
N GLN A 318 52.40 39.24 7.37
CA GLN A 318 52.83 39.62 8.71
C GLN A 318 51.86 39.51 9.90
N ALA A 319 52.42 38.94 10.98
CA ALA A 319 52.03 39.15 12.37
C ALA A 319 53.05 40.07 13.06
N GLN A 320 52.56 41.11 13.74
CA GLN A 320 53.18 41.95 14.79
C GLN A 320 52.07 42.91 15.25
N THR A 321 51.87 43.36 16.48
CA THR A 321 52.35 43.13 17.86
C THR A 321 51.49 44.12 18.67
N GLU A 322 51.06 43.81 19.90
CA GLU A 322 51.04 44.85 20.93
C GLU A 322 51.11 44.27 22.34
N SER A 323 51.90 44.99 23.13
CA SER A 323 52.50 44.64 24.40
C SER A 323 51.57 44.97 25.57
N SER A 324 51.65 44.21 26.66
CA SER A 324 51.10 44.58 27.95
C SER A 324 52.23 44.92 28.92
N VAL A 325 52.03 46.05 29.58
CA VAL A 325 52.86 46.73 30.58
C VAL A 325 52.97 45.90 31.87
N VAL A 326 54.20 45.65 32.34
CA VAL A 326 54.69 45.83 33.72
C VAL A 326 56.19 46.11 33.66
#